data_AF-A0A4V1YI00-F1
#
_entry.id   AF-A0A4V1YI00-F1
#
_cell.length_a   1.000
_cell.length_b   1.000
_cell.length_c   1.000
_cell.angle_alpha   90.00
_cell.angle_beta   90.00
_cell.angle_gamma   90.00
#
_symmetry.space_group_name_H-M   'P 1'
#
loop_
_entity.id
_entity.type
_entity.pdbx_description
1 polymer ?
#
loop_
_entity_poly.entity_id
_entity_poly.type
_entity_poly.pdbx_seq_one_letter_code
_entity_poly.pdbx_strand_id
1 'polypeptide(L)'
;MATSKLNKEQYANLSAFAGVMLVYSSTNRDGVTVQTAQHFFGKDFEPADKTDNEIFRVIKNVVATMWHTIAEEKKLRADADGIRSKFRATTPAEIIICDKSHNRIKHYDLTDSVWARIGLVPTKVDLEKSNRDFAKTIHAAAKAIRDAMNFAPNLASLEKAEKPAKKNAGKAEGVATATTTETVKEAA
;
A
#
# COMPACT_ATOMS: atom_id res chain seq x y z
N MET A 1 7.06 6.10 -23.34
CA MET A 1 6.09 5.50 -22.40
C MET A 1 6.39 4.02 -22.33
N ALA A 2 6.69 3.49 -21.15
CA ALA A 2 7.34 2.19 -21.02
C ALA A 2 6.59 1.35 -19.98
N THR A 3 5.32 1.09 -20.25
CA THR A 3 4.49 0.23 -19.41
C THR A 3 3.87 -0.87 -20.24
N SER A 4 3.89 -2.10 -19.75
CA SER A 4 3.27 -3.25 -20.42
C SER A 4 2.33 -3.98 -19.48
N LYS A 5 1.19 -4.43 -20.01
CA LYS A 5 0.25 -5.26 -19.26
C LYS A 5 0.54 -6.72 -19.57
N LEU A 6 0.79 -7.50 -18.53
CA LEU A 6 1.05 -8.92 -18.60
C LEU A 6 -0.20 -9.68 -18.13
N ASN A 7 -0.65 -10.62 -18.96
CA ASN A 7 -1.69 -11.57 -18.58
C ASN A 7 -1.12 -12.69 -17.68
N LYS A 8 -1.95 -13.66 -17.29
CA LYS A 8 -1.56 -14.76 -16.38
C LYS A 8 -0.35 -15.55 -16.90
N GLU A 9 -0.39 -15.95 -18.16
CA GLU A 9 0.66 -16.77 -18.77
C GLU A 9 1.95 -15.97 -18.97
N GLN A 10 1.83 -14.72 -19.43
CA GLN A 10 2.98 -13.84 -19.62
C GLN A 10 3.69 -13.53 -18.31
N TYR A 11 2.92 -13.29 -17.23
CA TYR A 11 3.50 -13.08 -15.91
C TYR A 11 4.14 -14.35 -15.36
N ALA A 12 3.48 -15.51 -15.49
CA ALA A 12 4.01 -16.79 -15.03
C ALA A 12 5.31 -17.20 -15.75
N ASN A 13 5.45 -16.83 -17.03
CA ASN A 13 6.64 -17.12 -17.83
C ASN A 13 7.71 -16.02 -17.75
N LEU A 14 7.51 -14.98 -16.94
CA LEU A 14 8.48 -13.90 -16.80
C LEU A 14 9.62 -14.33 -15.86
N SER A 15 10.76 -14.69 -16.45
CA SER A 15 11.94 -15.12 -15.69
C SER A 15 12.79 -13.95 -15.18
N ALA A 16 12.79 -12.81 -15.89
CA ALA A 16 13.60 -11.65 -15.57
C ALA A 16 12.94 -10.36 -16.08
N PHE A 17 13.03 -9.29 -15.30
CA PHE A 17 12.62 -7.95 -15.72
C PHE A 17 13.42 -6.88 -14.97
N ALA A 18 13.44 -5.67 -15.53
CA ALA A 18 13.98 -4.49 -14.87
C ALA A 18 12.84 -3.47 -14.66
N GLY A 19 12.89 -2.74 -13.55
CA GLY A 19 11.92 -1.71 -13.22
C GLY A 19 10.90 -2.14 -12.17
N VAL A 20 9.68 -1.60 -12.25
CA VAL A 20 8.62 -1.80 -11.25
C VAL A 20 7.51 -2.67 -11.81
N MET A 21 7.07 -3.66 -11.04
CA MET A 21 5.94 -4.52 -11.36
C MET A 21 4.87 -4.39 -10.30
N LEU A 22 3.65 -4.05 -10.74
CA LEU A 22 2.45 -4.08 -9.92
C LEU A 22 1.69 -5.37 -10.24
N VAL A 23 1.61 -6.29 -9.29
CA VAL A 23 0.92 -7.58 -9.45
C VAL A 23 -0.47 -7.47 -8.87
N TYR A 24 -1.47 -7.89 -9.64
CA TYR A 24 -2.88 -7.92 -9.25
C TYR A 24 -3.33 -9.36 -9.17
N SER A 25 -3.79 -9.77 -7.99
CA SER A 25 -4.38 -11.07 -7.74
C SER A 25 -5.90 -10.94 -7.69
N SER A 26 -6.62 -11.80 -8.40
CA SER A 26 -8.08 -11.90 -8.33
C SER A 26 -8.51 -13.35 -8.31
N THR A 27 -9.46 -13.70 -7.44
CA THR A 27 -10.05 -15.04 -7.42
C THR A 27 -11.29 -15.06 -8.29
N ASN A 28 -11.31 -15.94 -9.30
CA ASN A 28 -12.47 -16.13 -10.16
C ASN A 28 -13.60 -16.88 -9.43
N ARG A 29 -14.78 -16.90 -10.04
CA ARG A 29 -15.98 -17.58 -9.50
C ARG A 29 -15.75 -19.08 -9.21
N ASP A 30 -14.81 -19.70 -9.91
CA ASP A 30 -14.42 -21.12 -9.76
C ASP A 30 -13.39 -21.34 -8.63
N GLY A 31 -13.07 -20.32 -7.83
CA GLY A 31 -12.08 -20.39 -6.75
C GLY A 31 -10.62 -20.35 -7.22
N VAL A 32 -10.37 -20.20 -8.53
CA VAL A 32 -9.02 -20.14 -9.09
C VAL A 32 -8.47 -18.72 -8.97
N THR A 33 -7.32 -18.59 -8.30
CA THR A 33 -6.57 -17.33 -8.25
C THR A 33 -5.86 -17.08 -9.59
N VAL A 34 -6.11 -15.91 -10.16
CA VAL A 34 -5.47 -15.41 -11.37
C VAL A 34 -4.63 -14.20 -11.02
N GLN A 35 -3.35 -14.26 -11.41
CA GLN A 35 -2.44 -13.12 -11.29
C GLN A 35 -2.24 -12.46 -12.65
N THR A 36 -2.25 -11.13 -12.67
CA THR A 36 -1.89 -10.31 -13.83
C THR A 36 -0.96 -9.21 -13.36
N ALA A 37 -0.15 -8.64 -14.24
CA ALA A 37 0.79 -7.61 -13.83
C ALA A 37 0.76 -6.37 -14.74
N GLN A 38 1.05 -5.21 -14.15
CA GLN A 38 1.40 -4.00 -14.87
C GLN A 38 2.89 -3.75 -14.63
N HIS A 39 3.68 -3.89 -15.69
CA HIS A 39 5.11 -3.64 -15.69
C HIS A 39 5.38 -2.19 -16.12
N PHE A 40 6.28 -1.52 -15.40
CA PHE A 40 6.86 -0.22 -15.72
C PHE A 40 8.38 -0.42 -15.91
N PHE A 41 8.88 -0.11 -17.10
CA PHE A 41 10.27 -0.30 -17.52
C PHE A 41 10.90 1.00 -18.03
N GLY A 42 12.21 1.02 -18.26
CA GLY A 42 12.94 2.20 -18.71
C GLY A 42 13.53 3.02 -17.56
N LYS A 43 14.38 3.99 -17.92
CA LYS A 43 15.26 4.73 -16.99
C LYS A 43 14.52 5.36 -15.79
N ASP A 44 13.27 5.77 -15.98
CA ASP A 44 12.49 6.40 -14.93
C ASP A 44 11.94 5.40 -13.89
N PHE A 45 11.86 4.12 -14.22
CA PHE A 45 11.30 3.07 -13.37
C PHE A 45 12.33 2.03 -12.95
N GLU A 46 13.49 2.02 -13.61
CA GLU A 46 14.64 1.21 -13.24
C GLU A 46 15.47 1.96 -12.18
N PRO A 47 15.59 1.42 -10.95
CA PRO A 47 16.46 2.00 -9.93
C PRO A 47 17.93 1.83 -10.35
N ALA A 48 18.74 2.86 -10.11
CA ALA A 48 20.17 2.79 -10.39
C ALA A 48 20.92 1.93 -9.35
N ASP A 49 20.41 1.90 -8.13
CA ASP A 49 20.98 1.17 -7.00
C ASP A 49 19.89 0.77 -5.98
N LYS A 50 20.32 0.20 -4.85
CA LYS A 50 19.44 -0.28 -3.77
C LYS A 50 19.12 0.78 -2.73
N THR A 51 19.52 2.03 -2.95
CA THR A 51 19.30 3.10 -1.97
C THR A 51 17.82 3.44 -1.88
N ASP A 52 17.43 3.85 -0.69
CA ASP A 52 16.08 4.31 -0.39
C ASP A 52 15.63 5.49 -1.27
N ASN A 53 16.56 6.35 -1.67
CA ASN A 53 16.29 7.49 -2.53
C ASN A 53 15.92 7.04 -3.95
N GLU A 54 16.64 6.07 -4.50
CA GLU A 54 16.34 5.50 -5.82
C GLU A 54 15.02 4.72 -5.81
N ILE A 55 14.77 3.93 -4.76
CA ILE A 55 13.49 3.23 -4.58
C ILE A 55 12.34 4.25 -4.49
N PHE A 56 12.51 5.33 -3.73
CA PHE A 56 11.52 6.39 -3.64
C PHE A 56 11.31 7.11 -4.99
N ARG A 57 12.39 7.36 -5.74
CA ARG A 57 12.31 7.97 -7.08
C ARG A 57 11.45 7.13 -8.02
N VAL A 58 11.69 5.81 -8.10
CA VAL A 58 10.93 4.94 -9.02
C VAL A 58 9.47 4.81 -8.59
N ILE A 59 9.17 4.71 -7.29
CA ILE A 59 7.80 4.70 -6.76
C ILE A 59 7.10 6.03 -7.11
N LYS A 60 7.76 7.15 -6.86
CA LYS A 60 7.24 8.49 -7.20
C LYS A 60 6.92 8.60 -8.69
N ASN A 61 7.76 8.03 -9.55
CA ASN A 61 7.53 8.04 -11.00
C ASN A 61 6.34 7.15 -11.41
N VAL A 62 6.13 6.01 -10.75
CA VAL A 62 4.91 5.19 -10.95
C VAL A 62 3.67 5.99 -10.57
N VAL A 63 3.67 6.60 -9.37
CA VAL A 63 2.56 7.43 -8.88
C VAL A 63 2.30 8.59 -9.84
N ALA A 64 3.34 9.33 -10.25
CA ALA A 64 3.22 10.41 -11.21
C ALA A 64 2.56 9.96 -12.52
N THR A 65 3.00 8.82 -13.07
CA THR A 65 2.47 8.28 -14.33
C THR A 65 0.99 7.94 -14.22
N MET A 66 0.59 7.28 -13.12
CA MET A 66 -0.82 6.97 -12.87
C MET A 66 -1.64 8.25 -12.72
N TRP A 67 -1.17 9.21 -11.94
CA TRP A 67 -1.89 10.45 -11.67
C TRP A 67 -2.04 11.33 -12.91
N HIS A 68 -0.98 11.49 -13.70
CA HIS A 68 -1.04 12.20 -14.98
C HIS A 68 -2.03 11.54 -15.94
N THR A 69 -2.02 10.20 -16.02
CA THR A 69 -2.92 9.46 -16.91
C THR A 69 -4.39 9.63 -16.51
N ILE A 70 -4.69 9.58 -15.20
CA ILE A 70 -6.06 9.78 -14.70
C ILE A 70 -6.52 11.24 -14.85
N ALA A 71 -5.62 12.20 -14.64
CA ALA A 71 -5.92 13.61 -14.88
C ALA A 71 -6.26 13.86 -16.36
N GLU A 72 -5.50 13.28 -17.28
CA GLU A 72 -5.74 13.40 -18.72
C GLU A 72 -7.00 12.64 -19.16
N GLU A 73 -7.24 11.43 -18.64
CA GLU A 73 -8.49 10.70 -18.85
C GLU A 73 -9.70 11.56 -18.47
N LYS A 74 -9.65 12.21 -17.30
CA LYS A 74 -10.75 13.06 -16.81
C LYS A 74 -11.04 14.24 -17.74
N LYS A 75 -10.01 14.84 -18.35
CA LYS A 75 -10.18 15.90 -19.35
C LYS A 75 -10.83 15.36 -20.61
N LEU A 76 -10.29 14.28 -21.16
CA LEU A 76 -10.80 13.65 -22.39
C LEU A 76 -12.25 13.17 -22.25
N ARG A 77 -12.64 12.77 -21.05
CA ARG A 77 -14.01 12.37 -20.73
C ARG A 77 -15.03 13.49 -20.67
N ALA A 78 -14.60 14.73 -20.43
CA ALA A 78 -15.50 15.87 -20.45
C ALA A 78 -16.14 16.03 -21.83
N ASP A 79 -15.37 15.73 -22.88
CA ASP A 79 -15.81 15.83 -24.28
C ASP A 79 -16.26 14.47 -24.87
N ALA A 80 -15.73 13.34 -24.36
CA ALA A 80 -16.05 12.00 -24.83
C ALA A 80 -16.10 10.96 -23.67
N ASP A 81 -17.30 10.71 -23.13
CA ASP A 81 -17.50 9.84 -21.96
C ASP A 81 -17.15 8.35 -22.17
N GLY A 82 -16.74 7.95 -23.38
CA GLY A 82 -16.25 6.59 -23.67
C GLY A 82 -14.78 6.33 -23.29
N ILE A 83 -13.99 7.35 -22.98
CA ILE A 83 -12.53 7.21 -22.80
C ILE A 83 -12.20 6.75 -21.39
N ARG A 84 -11.38 5.69 -21.25
CA ARG A 84 -10.89 5.16 -19.97
C ARG A 84 -9.43 4.76 -20.08
N SER A 85 -8.64 5.02 -19.04
CA SER A 85 -7.30 4.45 -18.93
C SER A 85 -7.36 2.94 -18.78
N LYS A 86 -6.29 2.26 -19.20
CA LYS A 86 -6.13 0.81 -19.04
C LYS A 86 -5.52 0.42 -17.69
N PHE A 87 -5.09 1.42 -16.90
CA PHE A 87 -4.63 1.19 -15.54
C PHE A 87 -5.78 0.70 -14.67
N ARG A 88 -5.48 -0.22 -13.77
CA ARG A 88 -6.49 -0.70 -12.83
C ARG A 88 -6.63 0.29 -11.69
N ALA A 89 -7.88 0.54 -11.28
CA ALA A 89 -8.19 1.32 -10.11
C ALA A 89 -8.00 0.54 -8.79
N THR A 90 -8.00 -0.79 -8.88
CA THR A 90 -7.78 -1.69 -7.74
C THR A 90 -6.34 -1.60 -7.25
N THR A 91 -6.14 -1.77 -5.95
CA THR A 91 -4.82 -1.85 -5.35
C THR A 91 -4.10 -3.14 -5.78
N PRO A 92 -2.81 -3.10 -6.15
CA PRO A 92 -2.03 -4.31 -6.40
C PRO A 92 -1.83 -5.13 -5.12
N ALA A 93 -1.77 -6.45 -5.28
CA ALA A 93 -1.45 -7.39 -4.20
C ALA A 93 0.05 -7.40 -3.90
N GLU A 94 0.91 -7.18 -4.90
CA GLU A 94 2.36 -7.12 -4.71
C GLU A 94 2.97 -5.97 -5.54
N ILE A 95 4.04 -5.38 -5.02
CA ILE A 95 4.91 -4.47 -5.76
C ILE A 95 6.33 -5.01 -5.72
N ILE A 96 6.87 -5.31 -6.90
CA ILE A 96 8.21 -5.87 -7.07
C ILE A 96 9.07 -4.86 -7.80
N ILE A 97 10.25 -4.55 -7.27
CA ILE A 97 11.22 -3.63 -7.87
C ILE A 97 12.51 -4.40 -8.17
N CYS A 98 12.91 -4.41 -9.43
CA CYS A 98 14.13 -5.06 -9.91
C CYS A 98 15.10 -4.05 -10.54
N ASP A 99 16.40 -4.24 -10.33
CA ASP A 99 17.45 -3.48 -11.01
C ASP A 99 17.61 -3.91 -12.48
N LYS A 100 18.52 -3.24 -13.20
CA LYS A 100 18.89 -3.59 -14.57
C LYS A 100 19.55 -4.96 -14.71
N SER A 101 20.11 -5.49 -13.63
CA SER A 101 20.68 -6.84 -13.57
C SER A 101 19.62 -7.88 -13.20
N HIS A 102 18.34 -7.50 -13.17
CA HIS A 102 17.20 -8.36 -12.84
C HIS A 102 17.20 -8.87 -11.40
N ASN A 103 18.01 -8.28 -10.52
CA ASN A 103 17.98 -8.59 -9.11
C ASN A 103 16.80 -7.89 -8.47
N ARG A 104 16.03 -8.64 -7.69
CA ARG A 104 14.95 -8.10 -6.87
C ARG A 104 15.55 -7.25 -5.75
N ILE A 105 15.38 -5.93 -5.83
CA ILE A 105 15.84 -4.99 -4.82
C ILE A 105 14.86 -4.93 -3.66
N LYS A 106 13.57 -4.85 -4.00
CA LYS A 106 12.51 -4.70 -3.01
C LYS A 106 11.27 -5.45 -3.44
N HIS A 107 10.60 -6.03 -2.45
CA HIS A 107 9.33 -6.70 -2.60
C HIS A 107 8.42 -6.22 -1.48
N TYR A 108 7.24 -5.75 -1.85
CA TYR A 108 6.17 -5.41 -0.93
C TYR A 108 5.02 -6.38 -1.18
N ASP A 109 4.74 -7.23 -0.19
CA ASP A 109 3.49 -8.00 -0.13
C ASP A 109 2.43 -7.13 0.56
N LEU A 110 1.34 -6.89 -0.14
CA LEU A 110 0.32 -5.91 0.22
C LEU A 110 -1.04 -6.57 0.46
N THR A 111 -1.11 -7.90 0.42
CA THR A 111 -2.35 -8.67 0.54
C THR A 111 -3.10 -8.34 1.82
N ASP A 112 -2.39 -8.24 2.95
CA ASP A 112 -2.93 -7.91 4.26
C ASP A 112 -2.48 -6.52 4.76
N SER A 113 -2.01 -5.65 3.85
CA SER A 113 -1.54 -4.32 4.25
C SER A 113 -2.68 -3.31 4.31
N VAL A 114 -2.55 -2.31 5.19
CA VAL A 114 -3.40 -1.10 5.20
C VAL A 114 -3.40 -0.42 3.82
N TRP A 115 -2.37 -0.67 3.02
CA TRP A 115 -2.27 -0.31 1.62
C TRP A 115 -3.52 -0.62 0.79
N ALA A 116 -4.18 -1.77 1.03
CA ALA A 116 -5.43 -2.13 0.35
C ALA A 116 -6.51 -1.04 0.48
N ARG A 117 -6.48 -0.25 1.56
CA ARG A 117 -7.42 0.85 1.86
C ARG A 117 -6.97 2.21 1.34
N ILE A 118 -5.70 2.39 0.99
CA ILE A 118 -5.14 3.68 0.54
C ILE A 118 -5.10 3.75 -0.99
N GLY A 119 -4.61 2.69 -1.65
CA GLY A 119 -4.54 2.60 -3.11
C GLY A 119 -3.50 3.54 -3.76
N LEU A 120 -3.35 3.42 -5.09
CA LEU A 120 -2.41 4.21 -5.92
C LEU A 120 -3.09 5.34 -6.71
N VAL A 121 -4.41 5.27 -6.87
CA VAL A 121 -5.18 6.13 -7.77
C VAL A 121 -5.57 7.42 -7.03
N PRO A 122 -5.38 8.61 -7.65
CA PRO A 122 -5.73 9.86 -7.00
C PRO A 122 -7.24 9.98 -6.80
N THR A 123 -7.64 10.54 -5.67
CA THR A 123 -9.03 10.92 -5.44
C THR A 123 -9.38 12.23 -6.15
N LYS A 124 -10.66 12.57 -6.20
CA LYS A 124 -11.11 13.87 -6.73
C LYS A 124 -10.45 15.05 -5.99
N VAL A 125 -10.32 14.96 -4.67
CA VAL A 125 -9.71 15.99 -3.83
C VAL A 125 -8.22 16.13 -4.12
N ASP A 126 -7.52 15.03 -4.36
CA ASP A 126 -6.10 15.06 -4.73
C ASP A 126 -5.88 15.77 -6.06
N LEU A 127 -6.73 15.48 -7.05
CA LEU A 127 -6.67 16.13 -8.35
C LEU A 127 -6.94 17.65 -8.24
N GLU A 128 -7.91 18.06 -7.42
CA GLU A 128 -8.22 19.48 -7.18
C GLU A 128 -7.06 20.23 -6.51
N LYS A 129 -6.41 19.62 -5.51
CA LYS A 129 -5.20 20.18 -4.87
C LYS A 129 -4.02 20.25 -5.84
N SER A 130 -3.88 19.22 -6.67
CA SER A 130 -2.77 19.10 -7.63
C SER A 130 -2.79 20.17 -8.74
N ASN A 131 -3.95 20.79 -9.00
CA ASN A 131 -4.07 21.88 -9.98
C ASN A 131 -3.18 23.10 -9.69
N ARG A 132 -2.80 23.31 -8.41
CA ARG A 132 -1.92 24.42 -8.01
C ARG A 132 -0.43 24.06 -8.11
N ASP A 133 -0.08 22.86 -7.63
CA ASP A 133 1.30 22.37 -7.61
C ASP A 133 1.32 20.84 -7.70
N PHE A 134 1.31 20.36 -8.95
CA PHE A 134 1.23 18.93 -9.25
C PHE A 134 2.45 18.16 -8.72
N ALA A 135 3.64 18.77 -8.83
CA ALA A 135 4.90 18.16 -8.42
C ALA A 135 4.99 17.96 -6.91
N LYS A 136 4.63 18.98 -6.11
CA LYS A 136 4.61 18.84 -4.64
C LYS A 136 3.57 17.83 -4.18
N THR A 137 2.40 17.82 -4.82
CA THR A 137 1.32 16.88 -4.49
C THR A 137 1.74 15.44 -4.76
N ILE A 138 2.36 15.16 -5.92
CA ILE A 138 2.93 13.83 -6.21
C ILE A 138 3.99 13.44 -5.19
N HIS A 139 4.89 14.34 -4.82
CA HIS A 139 5.94 14.02 -3.85
C HIS A 139 5.34 13.64 -2.48
N ALA A 140 4.37 14.41 -2.00
CA ALA A 140 3.69 14.14 -0.74
C ALA A 140 2.91 12.83 -0.80
N ALA A 141 2.19 12.58 -1.90
CA ALA A 141 1.47 11.33 -2.13
C ALA A 141 2.41 10.12 -2.17
N ALA A 142 3.50 10.20 -2.95
CA ALA A 142 4.51 9.15 -3.03
C ALA A 142 5.14 8.86 -1.65
N LYS A 143 5.34 9.89 -0.81
CA LYS A 143 5.87 9.73 0.54
C LYS A 143 4.87 8.99 1.43
N ALA A 144 3.62 9.45 1.46
CA ALA A 144 2.55 8.77 2.20
C ALA A 144 2.37 7.32 1.74
N ILE A 145 2.51 7.08 0.44
CA ILE A 145 2.45 5.76 -0.16
C ILE A 145 3.60 4.87 0.32
N ARG A 146 4.82 5.37 0.30
CA ARG A 146 6.00 4.65 0.81
C ARG A 146 5.84 4.32 2.29
N ASP A 147 5.39 5.28 3.09
CA ASP A 147 5.18 5.10 4.53
C ASP A 147 4.11 4.04 4.79
N ALA A 148 3.01 4.05 4.02
CA ALA A 148 1.96 3.04 4.09
C ALA A 148 2.43 1.63 3.67
N MET A 149 3.28 1.51 2.65
CA MET A 149 3.84 0.22 2.24
C MET A 149 4.79 -0.37 3.30
N ASN A 150 5.52 0.48 4.03
CA ASN A 150 6.35 0.05 5.15
C ASN A 150 5.53 -0.22 6.43
N PHE A 151 4.36 0.40 6.56
CA PHE A 151 3.44 0.19 7.66
C PHE A 151 2.59 -1.07 7.40
N ALA A 152 3.16 -2.22 7.73
CA ALA A 152 2.46 -3.50 7.77
C ALA A 152 2.13 -3.87 9.23
N PRO A 153 1.06 -3.29 9.84
CA PRO A 153 0.53 -3.87 11.05
C PRO A 153 0.06 -5.25 10.65
N ASN A 154 0.72 -6.27 11.16
CA ASN A 154 0.41 -7.66 10.85
C ASN A 154 -1.02 -7.93 11.34
N LEU A 155 -2.04 -7.74 10.49
CA LEU A 155 -3.45 -7.80 10.87
C LEU A 155 -3.82 -9.18 11.41
N ALA A 156 -3.09 -10.22 10.98
CA ALA A 156 -3.15 -11.58 11.52
C ALA A 156 -2.78 -11.67 13.02
N SER A 157 -1.98 -10.74 13.54
CA SER A 157 -1.63 -10.67 14.97
C SER A 157 -2.65 -9.92 15.81
N LEU A 158 -3.52 -9.10 15.20
CA LEU A 158 -4.58 -8.36 15.88
C LEU A 158 -5.83 -9.22 16.14
N GLU A 159 -6.07 -10.28 15.35
CA GLU A 159 -7.14 -11.26 15.63
C GLU A 159 -6.90 -12.07 16.92
N LYS A 160 -5.65 -12.18 17.40
CA LYS A 160 -5.36 -12.87 18.68
C LYS A 160 -5.56 -12.00 19.92
N ALA A 161 -5.95 -10.74 19.76
CA ALA A 161 -6.29 -9.85 20.88
C ALA A 161 -7.79 -9.90 21.23
N GLU A 162 -8.42 -11.07 21.17
CA GLU A 162 -9.76 -11.26 21.72
C GLU A 162 -9.68 -11.43 23.26
N LYS A 163 -10.07 -10.35 23.96
CA LYS A 163 -10.52 -10.21 25.36
C LYS A 163 -10.12 -11.30 26.37
N PRO A 164 -9.50 -10.95 27.52
CA PRO A 164 -9.52 -11.85 28.67
C PRO A 164 -10.96 -11.97 29.19
N ALA A 165 -11.58 -13.10 28.90
CA ALA A 165 -12.83 -13.52 29.51
C ALA A 165 -12.61 -13.76 31.01
N LYS A 166 -13.50 -13.17 31.82
CA LYS A 166 -13.65 -13.40 33.26
C LYS A 166 -13.62 -14.91 33.58
N LYS A 167 -12.78 -15.31 34.53
CA LYS A 167 -13.02 -16.51 35.35
C LYS A 167 -13.41 -16.06 36.75
N ASN A 168 -14.70 -16.18 37.06
CA ASN A 168 -15.16 -16.35 38.43
C ASN A 168 -14.86 -17.79 38.85
N ALA A 169 -14.20 -17.96 39.99
CA ALA A 169 -14.31 -19.14 40.85
C ALA A 169 -14.26 -18.63 42.30
N GLY A 170 -15.33 -18.87 43.06
CA GLY A 170 -15.59 -18.23 44.35
C GLY A 170 -15.23 -19.06 45.59
N LYS A 171 -15.76 -18.55 46.71
CA LYS A 171 -15.76 -19.03 48.12
C LYS A 171 -14.50 -18.64 48.92
N ALA A 172 -14.54 -18.11 50.14
CA ALA A 172 -15.60 -18.06 51.16
C ALA A 172 -15.43 -16.86 52.14
N GLU A 173 -16.43 -16.72 53.01
CA GLU A 173 -16.76 -15.69 54.03
C GLU A 173 -15.68 -15.20 55.01
N GLY A 174 -15.94 -14.00 55.58
CA GLY A 174 -15.31 -13.48 56.82
C GLY A 174 -15.11 -11.96 56.78
N VAL A 175 -16.14 -11.13 56.95
CA VAL A 175 -16.50 -10.39 58.18
C VAL A 175 -15.53 -9.27 58.62
N ALA A 176 -16.13 -8.09 58.87
CA ALA A 176 -15.71 -6.94 59.70
C ALA A 176 -14.90 -5.78 59.07
N THR A 177 -15.66 -4.73 58.72
CA THR A 177 -15.45 -3.30 59.05
C THR A 177 -14.25 -2.91 59.92
N ALA A 178 -13.48 -1.90 59.47
CA ALA A 178 -13.17 -0.71 60.27
C ALA A 178 -12.55 0.42 59.41
N THR A 179 -13.08 1.62 59.62
CA THR A 179 -12.74 2.94 59.09
C THR A 179 -11.48 3.52 59.76
N THR A 180 -10.91 4.59 59.17
CA THR A 180 -10.03 5.63 59.76
C THR A 180 -8.60 5.18 60.12
N THR A 181 -7.51 5.93 59.91
CA THR A 181 -7.25 7.39 59.91
C THR A 181 -5.88 7.68 59.26
N GLU A 182 -5.73 8.93 58.82
CA GLU A 182 -4.52 9.75 58.63
C GLU A 182 -3.19 9.26 59.25
N THR A 183 -2.04 9.58 58.63
CA THR A 183 -1.21 10.75 59.01
C THR A 183 0.00 10.90 58.08
N VAL A 184 0.26 12.15 57.70
CA VAL A 184 1.43 12.72 57.01
C VAL A 184 2.64 12.82 57.94
N LYS A 185 3.87 12.64 57.41
CA LYS A 185 5.16 13.27 57.81
C LYS A 185 6.24 12.65 56.91
N GLU A 186 6.81 13.33 55.91
CA GLU A 186 7.73 14.48 55.90
C GLU A 186 9.08 14.26 56.62
N ALA A 187 10.14 14.58 55.87
CA ALA A 187 11.51 14.94 56.22
C ALA A 187 12.55 13.84 56.48
N ALA A 188 13.45 13.68 55.50
CA ALA A 188 14.84 14.11 55.65
C ALA A 188 15.36 14.66 54.30
#